data_AF-A0A939URG3-F1
#
_entry.id   AF-A0A939URG3-F1
#
_cell.length_a   1.000
_cell.length_b   1.000
_cell.length_c   1.000
_cell.angle_alpha   90.00
_cell.angle_beta   90.00
_cell.angle_gamma   90.00
#
_symmetry.space_group_name_H-M   'P 1'
#
loop_
_entity.id
_entity.type
_entity.pdbx_description
1 polymer ?
#
loop_
_entity_poly.entity_id
_entity_poly.type
_entity_poly.pdbx_seq_one_letter_code
_entity_poly.pdbx_strand_id
1 'polypeptide(L)'
;MGEALFQYEYMRYAFACGAIIGVLCAIIGVYVILRGMSFLGVGISHSAIGGTAIGVAAGISTELSAFVYCMITVWLIGLLSSENRMKLDAAIGVLFAFSQALGIFIFSLTPTLRSDLNSYLFGSIVSVDMHQLVLSACALVIIGAVLICVYRPLNSMIFDAEFAQVCGVRVTLLHYLLLLLTAVCVVCSMQ
;
A
#
# COMPACT_ATOMS: atom_id res chain seq x y z
N MET A 1 -18.91 -13.45 27.56
CA MET A 1 -17.58 -12.82 27.40
C MET A 1 -17.44 -12.07 26.07
N GLY A 2 -18.14 -12.45 24.98
CA GLY A 2 -18.14 -11.70 23.70
C GLY A 2 -18.97 -10.40 23.67
N GLU A 3 -20.07 -10.31 24.43
CA GLU A 3 -20.98 -9.15 24.45
C GLU A 3 -20.33 -7.85 24.98
N ALA A 4 -19.29 -7.95 25.82
CA ALA A 4 -18.57 -6.80 26.38
C ALA A 4 -17.58 -6.16 25.38
N LEU A 5 -17.13 -6.89 24.36
CA LEU A 5 -16.19 -6.39 23.36
C LEU A 5 -16.85 -5.38 22.40
N PHE A 6 -18.13 -5.54 22.09
CA PHE A 6 -18.86 -4.67 21.15
C PHE A 6 -19.47 -3.41 21.77
N GLN A 7 -19.31 -3.20 23.09
CA GLN A 7 -19.77 -1.97 23.74
C GLN A 7 -18.89 -0.76 23.45
N TYR A 8 -17.62 -1.00 23.09
CA TYR A 8 -16.68 0.06 22.77
C TYR A 8 -16.74 0.42 21.29
N GLU A 9 -17.00 1.69 20.99
CA GLU A 9 -17.13 2.21 19.62
C GLU A 9 -15.87 1.96 18.78
N TYR A 10 -14.68 2.21 19.35
CA TYR A 10 -13.40 1.95 18.70
C TYR A 10 -13.22 0.48 18.31
N MET A 11 -13.75 -0.45 19.11
CA MET A 11 -13.63 -1.89 18.85
C MET A 11 -14.49 -2.29 17.65
N ARG A 12 -15.70 -1.71 17.53
CA ARG A 12 -16.59 -1.90 16.38
C ARG A 12 -15.95 -1.38 15.10
N TYR A 13 -15.34 -0.20 15.15
CA TYR A 13 -14.63 0.38 14.01
C TYR A 13 -13.39 -0.44 13.62
N ALA A 14 -12.59 -0.89 14.58
CA ALA A 14 -11.44 -1.74 14.32
C ALA A 14 -11.82 -3.06 13.64
N PHE A 15 -12.87 -3.76 14.11
CA PHE A 15 -13.34 -4.99 13.47
C PHE A 15 -13.90 -4.75 12.06
N ALA A 16 -14.66 -3.66 11.86
CA ALA A 16 -15.22 -3.31 10.56
C ALA A 16 -14.12 -2.94 9.55
N CYS A 17 -13.17 -2.08 9.93
CA CYS A 17 -11.99 -1.75 9.13
C CYS A 17 -11.18 -3.00 8.80
N GLY A 18 -10.89 -3.84 9.79
CA GLY A 18 -10.14 -5.08 9.59
C GLY A 18 -10.80 -6.02 8.58
N ALA A 19 -12.13 -6.15 8.61
CA ALA A 19 -12.86 -6.94 7.64
C ALA A 19 -12.78 -6.34 6.21
N ILE A 20 -12.95 -5.02 6.08
CA ILE A 20 -12.86 -4.30 4.79
C ILE A 20 -11.46 -4.46 4.19
N ILE A 21 -10.42 -4.20 4.99
CA ILE A 21 -9.02 -4.33 4.59
C ILE A 21 -8.69 -5.79 4.25
N GLY A 22 -9.21 -6.76 5.01
CA GLY A 22 -9.03 -8.18 4.73
C GLY A 22 -9.58 -8.59 3.35
N VAL A 23 -10.77 -8.10 2.99
CA VAL A 23 -11.37 -8.32 1.67
C VAL A 23 -10.53 -7.66 0.57
N LEU A 24 -10.11 -6.41 0.78
CA LEU A 24 -9.23 -5.67 -0.14
C LEU A 24 -7.94 -6.44 -0.43
N CYS A 25 -7.24 -6.87 0.63
CA CYS A 25 -6.00 -7.62 0.54
C CYS A 25 -6.20 -8.98 -0.15
N ALA A 26 -7.32 -9.67 0.12
CA ALA A 26 -7.62 -10.94 -0.54
C ALA A 26 -7.79 -10.78 -2.05
N ILE A 27 -8.52 -9.76 -2.50
CA ILE A 27 -8.78 -9.52 -3.92
C ILE A 27 -7.48 -9.14 -4.64
N ILE A 28 -6.73 -8.18 -4.11
CA ILE A 28 -5.50 -7.70 -4.76
C ILE A 28 -4.39 -8.75 -4.67
N GLY A 29 -4.28 -9.44 -3.54
CA GLY A 29 -3.25 -10.45 -3.29
C GLY A 29 -3.24 -11.55 -4.33
N VAL A 30 -4.40 -12.01 -4.78
CA VAL A 30 -4.51 -13.00 -5.87
C VAL A 30 -3.80 -12.51 -7.14
N TYR A 31 -4.08 -11.28 -7.57
CA TYR A 31 -3.49 -10.72 -8.78
C TYR A 31 -1.99 -10.42 -8.64
N VAL A 32 -1.57 -9.93 -7.46
CA VAL A 32 -0.17 -9.65 -7.14
C VAL A 32 0.67 -10.93 -7.18
N ILE A 33 0.16 -12.02 -6.58
CA ILE A 33 0.84 -13.32 -6.55
C ILE A 33 0.90 -13.95 -7.94
N LEU A 34 -0.23 -13.97 -8.68
CA LEU A 34 -0.30 -14.53 -10.03
C LEU A 34 0.70 -13.85 -10.99
N ARG A 35 1.01 -12.58 -10.77
CA ARG A 35 1.92 -11.81 -11.59
C ARG A 35 3.37 -11.79 -11.08
N GLY A 36 3.68 -12.58 -10.05
CA GLY A 36 5.03 -12.69 -9.48
C GLY A 36 5.51 -11.44 -8.75
N MET A 37 4.61 -10.59 -8.26
CA MET A 37 4.94 -9.34 -7.57
C MET A 37 4.83 -9.47 -6.04
N SER A 38 5.10 -10.65 -5.49
CA SER A 38 4.86 -10.97 -4.08
C SER A 38 5.60 -10.06 -3.09
N PHE A 39 6.76 -9.54 -3.46
CA PHE A 39 7.56 -8.64 -2.63
C PHE A 39 7.03 -7.20 -2.57
N LEU A 40 6.10 -6.84 -3.47
CA LEU A 40 5.62 -5.46 -3.61
C LEU A 40 4.98 -4.95 -2.32
N GLY A 41 4.17 -5.79 -1.66
CA GLY A 41 3.52 -5.42 -0.40
C GLY A 41 4.53 -5.07 0.70
N VAL A 42 5.54 -5.92 0.89
CA VAL A 42 6.63 -5.70 1.86
C VAL A 42 7.38 -4.40 1.54
N GLY A 43 7.71 -4.17 0.27
CA GLY A 43 8.37 -2.94 -0.16
C GLY A 43 7.58 -1.68 0.18
N ILE A 44 6.28 -1.66 -0.11
CA ILE A 44 5.43 -0.50 0.12
C ILE A 44 5.28 -0.21 1.62
N SER A 45 4.99 -1.23 2.43
CA SER A 45 4.79 -1.08 3.89
C SER A 45 6.00 -0.49 4.57
N HIS A 46 7.20 -0.91 4.18
CA HIS A 46 8.43 -0.38 4.77
C HIS A 46 8.88 0.94 4.15
N SER A 47 8.52 1.22 2.90
CA SER A 47 8.70 2.57 2.34
C SER A 47 7.83 3.61 3.05
N ALA A 48 6.69 3.23 3.64
CA ALA A 48 5.90 4.13 4.47
C ALA A 48 6.70 4.72 5.65
N ILE A 49 7.66 3.96 6.20
CA ILE A 49 8.57 4.43 7.28
C ILE A 49 9.40 5.63 6.82
N GLY A 50 9.88 5.62 5.58
CA GLY A 50 10.61 6.76 5.02
C GLY A 50 9.71 7.99 4.90
N GLY A 51 8.47 7.80 4.43
CA GLY A 51 7.49 8.87 4.27
C GLY A 51 6.98 9.46 5.59
N THR A 52 6.76 8.63 6.62
CA THR A 52 6.39 9.12 7.96
C THR A 52 7.53 9.91 8.57
N ALA A 53 8.78 9.44 8.46
CA ALA A 53 9.94 10.16 8.97
C ALA A 53 10.10 11.54 8.32
N ILE A 54 9.92 11.64 6.99
CA ILE A 54 9.95 12.93 6.28
C ILE A 54 8.83 13.85 6.77
N GLY A 55 7.62 13.34 6.96
CA GLY A 55 6.48 14.12 7.48
C GLY A 55 6.76 14.69 8.86
N VAL A 56 7.28 13.86 9.76
CA VAL A 56 7.67 14.26 11.11
C VAL A 56 8.75 15.35 11.08
N ALA A 57 9.79 15.17 10.26
CA ALA A 57 10.86 16.16 10.15
C ALA A 57 10.41 17.50 9.53
N ALA A 58 9.44 17.45 8.61
CA ALA A 58 8.87 18.63 7.97
C ALA A 58 7.74 19.30 8.77
N GLY A 59 7.26 18.68 9.85
CA GLY A 59 6.09 19.14 10.62
C GLY A 59 4.77 19.05 9.86
N ILE A 60 4.67 18.17 8.86
CA ILE A 60 3.47 17.93 8.03
C ILE A 60 2.72 16.70 8.60
N SER A 61 1.42 16.59 8.33
CA SER A 61 0.63 15.39 8.64
C SER A 61 1.32 14.11 8.13
N THR A 62 1.61 13.20 9.05
CA THR A 62 2.31 11.93 8.79
C THR A 62 1.55 11.01 7.83
N GLU A 63 0.23 11.03 7.89
CA GLU A 63 -0.65 10.26 6.99
C GLU A 63 -0.44 10.68 5.53
N LEU A 64 -0.49 11.98 5.26
CA LEU A 64 -0.33 12.52 3.90
C LEU A 64 1.09 12.30 3.37
N SER A 65 2.10 12.52 4.21
CA SER A 65 3.50 12.36 3.79
C SER A 65 3.82 10.89 3.49
N ALA A 66 3.33 9.95 4.30
CA ALA A 66 3.47 8.52 4.06
C ALA A 66 2.78 8.10 2.77
N PHE A 67 1.54 8.55 2.55
CA PHE A 67 0.79 8.24 1.34
C PHE A 67 1.52 8.75 0.08
N VAL A 68 1.91 10.01 0.05
CA VAL A 68 2.61 10.62 -1.09
C VAL A 68 3.95 9.91 -1.35
N TYR A 69 4.71 9.62 -0.29
CA TYR A 69 5.98 8.93 -0.42
C TYR A 69 5.81 7.52 -0.98
N CYS A 70 4.86 6.73 -0.48
CA CYS A 70 4.57 5.40 -1.02
C CYS A 70 4.14 5.45 -2.50
N MET A 71 3.34 6.44 -2.90
CA MET A 71 2.98 6.62 -4.31
C MET A 71 4.21 6.91 -5.18
N ILE A 72 5.11 7.77 -4.71
CA ILE A 72 6.37 8.07 -5.39
C ILE A 72 7.25 6.81 -5.49
N THR A 73 7.38 6.05 -4.39
CA THR A 73 8.15 4.80 -4.37
C THR A 73 7.60 3.82 -5.40
N VAL A 74 6.29 3.59 -5.43
CA VAL A 74 5.67 2.63 -6.36
C VAL A 74 5.80 3.07 -7.82
N TRP A 75 5.67 4.38 -8.07
CA TRP A 75 5.91 4.92 -9.39
C TRP A 75 7.36 4.71 -9.83
N LEU A 76 8.33 4.94 -8.95
CA LEU A 76 9.75 4.64 -9.19
C LEU A 76 10.00 3.15 -9.42
N ILE A 77 9.37 2.25 -8.65
CA ILE A 77 9.44 0.79 -8.87
C ILE A 77 8.96 0.46 -10.28
N GLY A 78 7.82 1.02 -10.69
CA GLY A 78 7.28 0.82 -12.03
C GLY A 78 8.20 1.33 -13.12
N LEU A 79 8.78 2.53 -12.98
CA LEU A 79 9.75 3.09 -13.93
C LEU A 79 11.01 2.22 -14.05
N LEU A 80 11.59 1.79 -12.93
CA LEU A 80 12.79 0.93 -12.94
C LEU A 80 12.52 -0.44 -13.55
N SER A 81 11.29 -0.95 -13.37
CA SER A 81 10.89 -2.25 -13.93
C SER A 81 10.45 -2.19 -15.39
N SER A 82 9.98 -1.05 -15.90
CA SER A 82 9.39 -0.94 -17.24
C SER A 82 10.41 -0.92 -18.38
N GLU A 83 11.65 -0.48 -18.13
CA GLU A 83 12.69 -0.35 -19.18
C GLU A 83 13.69 -1.52 -19.23
N ASN A 84 13.34 -2.68 -18.64
CA ASN A 84 14.25 -3.85 -18.53
C ASN A 84 15.60 -3.54 -17.84
N ARG A 85 15.73 -2.38 -17.18
CA ARG A 85 16.95 -1.95 -16.49
C ARG A 85 17.23 -2.81 -15.27
N MET A 86 16.18 -3.20 -14.55
CA MET A 86 16.27 -4.02 -13.35
C MET A 86 15.04 -4.93 -13.22
N LYS A 87 15.22 -6.11 -12.61
CA LYS A 87 14.11 -6.98 -12.22
C LYS A 87 13.23 -6.25 -11.21
N LEU A 88 11.91 -6.44 -11.28
CA LEU A 88 10.94 -5.82 -10.36
C LEU A 88 11.34 -6.04 -8.89
N ASP A 89 11.70 -7.27 -8.52
CA ASP A 89 12.11 -7.61 -7.14
C ASP A 89 13.37 -6.87 -6.70
N ALA A 90 14.31 -6.62 -7.62
CA ALA A 90 15.52 -5.85 -7.31
C ALA A 90 15.18 -4.36 -7.11
N ALA A 91 14.30 -3.79 -7.94
CA ALA A 91 13.84 -2.42 -7.79
C ALA A 91 13.09 -2.22 -6.45
N ILE A 92 12.20 -3.17 -6.10
CA ILE A 92 11.52 -3.21 -4.81
C ILE A 92 12.56 -3.26 -3.68
N GLY A 93 13.52 -4.18 -3.73
CA GLY A 93 14.52 -4.36 -2.68
C GLY A 93 15.41 -3.13 -2.46
N VAL A 94 15.84 -2.46 -3.53
CA VAL A 94 16.65 -1.24 -3.43
C VAL A 94 15.85 -0.09 -2.81
N LEU A 95 14.62 0.15 -3.28
CA LEU A 95 13.80 1.23 -2.76
C LEU A 95 13.34 0.97 -1.32
N PHE A 96 12.99 -0.27 -1.01
CA PHE A 96 12.74 -0.74 0.35
C PHE A 96 13.89 -0.39 1.31
N ALA A 97 15.11 -0.83 0.98
CA ALA A 97 16.28 -0.64 1.84
C ALA A 97 16.62 0.85 1.97
N PHE A 98 16.54 1.60 0.87
CA PHE A 98 16.77 3.04 0.85
C PHE A 98 15.77 3.80 1.72
N SER A 99 14.47 3.54 1.56
CA SER A 99 13.42 4.21 2.33
C SER A 99 13.54 3.93 3.83
N GLN A 100 13.83 2.68 4.20
CA GLN A 100 14.00 2.30 5.60
C GLN A 100 15.24 2.96 6.22
N ALA A 101 16.38 2.95 5.52
CA ALA A 101 17.59 3.62 5.97
C ALA A 101 17.39 5.14 6.12
N LEU A 102 16.72 5.75 5.15
CA LEU A 102 16.39 7.18 5.17
C LEU A 102 15.48 7.50 6.37
N GLY A 103 14.45 6.71 6.63
CA GLY A 103 13.56 6.91 7.77
C GLY A 103 14.29 6.84 9.12
N ILE A 104 15.12 5.81 9.31
CA ILE A 104 15.93 5.65 10.54
C ILE A 104 16.92 6.81 10.69
N PHE A 105 17.57 7.23 9.60
CA PHE A 105 18.49 8.36 9.61
C PHE A 105 17.81 9.64 10.08
N ILE A 106 16.65 9.97 9.52
CA ILE A 106 15.85 11.14 9.90
C ILE A 106 15.41 11.05 11.37
N PHE A 107 14.91 9.90 11.83
CA PHE A 107 14.53 9.74 13.23
C PHE A 107 15.71 9.87 14.20
N SER A 108 16.92 9.52 13.78
CA SER A 108 18.12 9.74 14.58
C SER A 108 18.45 11.22 14.79
N LEU A 109 18.04 12.09 13.86
CA LEU A 109 18.23 13.55 13.92
C LEU A 109 17.17 14.26 14.79
N THR A 110 16.08 13.59 15.15
CA THR A 110 14.97 14.20 15.92
C THR A 110 14.74 13.47 17.25
N PRO A 111 15.51 13.80 18.32
CA PRO A 111 15.49 13.08 19.60
C PRO A 111 14.15 13.18 20.35
N THR A 112 13.41 14.27 20.15
CA THR A 112 12.17 14.60 20.87
C THR A 112 10.98 13.72 20.51
N LEU A 113 11.05 12.93 19.43
CA LEU A 113 9.95 12.09 18.92
C LEU A 113 10.23 10.59 18.99
N ARG A 114 11.33 10.17 19.63
CA ARG A 114 11.70 8.74 19.76
C ARG A 114 10.67 7.90 20.55
N SER A 115 9.92 8.50 21.47
CA SER A 115 9.02 7.79 22.38
C SER A 115 7.72 7.30 21.71
N ASP A 116 7.27 7.95 20.64
CA ASP A 116 6.04 7.56 19.91
C ASP A 116 6.32 6.82 18.61
N LEU A 117 7.58 6.45 18.34
CA LEU A 117 7.96 5.74 17.11
C LEU A 117 7.16 4.47 16.91
N ASN A 118 6.95 3.66 17.96
CA ASN A 118 6.16 2.43 17.81
C ASN A 118 4.71 2.71 17.42
N SER A 119 4.10 3.76 17.98
CA SER A 119 2.72 4.15 17.64
C SER A 119 2.60 4.68 16.20
N TYR A 120 3.63 5.37 15.69
CA TYR A 120 3.68 5.85 14.30
C TYR A 120 4.10 4.77 13.29
N LEU A 121 4.92 3.79 13.69
CA LEU A 121 5.44 2.74 12.82
C LEU A 121 4.46 1.57 12.66
N PHE A 122 3.70 1.26 13.70
CA PHE A 122 2.76 0.12 13.71
C PHE A 122 1.29 0.54 13.70
N GLY A 123 1.02 1.84 13.83
CA GLY A 123 -0.34 2.35 14.01
C GLY A 123 -0.92 1.96 15.37
N SER A 124 -2.10 2.49 15.68
CA SER A 124 -2.85 2.11 16.87
C SER A 124 -4.26 1.71 16.46
N ILE A 125 -4.61 0.45 16.68
CA ILE A 125 -5.98 -0.06 16.51
C ILE A 125 -7.00 0.71 17.36
N VAL A 126 -6.56 1.36 18.44
CA VAL A 126 -7.42 2.16 19.31
C VAL A 126 -7.77 3.53 18.69
N SER A 127 -6.97 4.00 17.73
CA SER A 127 -7.13 5.30 17.09
C SER A 127 -8.03 5.26 15.84
N VAL A 128 -8.69 4.13 15.57
CA VAL A 128 -9.55 4.00 14.40
C VAL A 128 -10.81 4.84 14.56
N ASP A 129 -10.86 5.93 13.80
CA ASP A 129 -11.97 6.87 13.79
C ASP A 129 -12.95 6.57 12.63
N MET A 130 -14.15 7.15 12.69
CA MET A 130 -15.16 7.03 11.63
C MET A 130 -14.62 7.51 10.28
N HIS A 131 -13.73 8.50 10.29
CA HIS A 131 -13.07 8.98 9.08
C HIS A 131 -12.25 7.89 8.37
N GLN A 132 -11.47 7.11 9.12
CA GLN A 132 -10.65 6.01 8.57
C GLN A 132 -11.53 4.87 8.05
N LEU A 133 -12.65 4.59 8.73
CA LEU A 133 -13.63 3.60 8.27
C LEU A 133 -14.26 4.00 6.94
N VAL A 134 -14.69 5.26 6.80
CA VAL A 134 -15.25 5.75 5.54
C VAL A 134 -14.20 5.74 4.43
N LEU A 135 -12.96 6.12 4.73
CA LEU A 135 -11.87 6.17 3.76
C LEU A 135 -11.49 4.76 3.25
N SER A 136 -11.37 3.78 4.14
CA SER A 136 -11.12 2.38 3.79
C SER A 136 -12.31 1.75 3.04
N ALA A 137 -13.55 2.05 3.42
CA ALA A 137 -14.74 1.61 2.69
C ALA A 137 -14.80 2.19 1.27
N CYS A 138 -14.53 3.50 1.11
CA CYS A 138 -14.43 4.14 -0.19
C CYS A 138 -13.32 3.52 -1.04
N ALA A 139 -12.15 3.26 -0.45
CA ALA A 139 -11.05 2.59 -1.13
C ALA A 139 -11.46 1.19 -1.61
N LEU A 140 -12.16 0.40 -0.79
CA LEU A 140 -12.69 -0.91 -1.18
C LEU A 140 -13.64 -0.80 -2.39
N VAL A 141 -14.59 0.13 -2.36
CA VAL A 141 -15.54 0.31 -3.46
C VAL A 141 -14.82 0.75 -4.75
N ILE A 142 -13.91 1.72 -4.66
CA ILE A 142 -13.18 2.24 -5.81
C ILE A 142 -12.28 1.16 -6.41
N ILE A 143 -11.45 0.51 -5.59
CA ILE A 143 -10.53 -0.54 -6.04
C ILE A 143 -11.32 -1.71 -6.63
N GLY A 144 -12.40 -2.14 -5.96
CA GLY A 144 -13.29 -3.18 -6.44
C GLY A 144 -13.92 -2.83 -7.79
N ALA A 145 -14.44 -1.62 -7.94
CA ALA A 145 -15.04 -1.15 -9.19
C ALA A 145 -14.03 -1.09 -10.34
N VAL A 146 -12.81 -0.60 -10.07
CA VAL A 146 -11.72 -0.59 -11.06
C VAL A 146 -11.34 -2.01 -11.48
N LEU A 147 -11.19 -2.94 -10.53
CA LEU A 147 -10.86 -4.33 -10.83
C LEU A 147 -11.95 -5.03 -11.63
N ILE A 148 -13.23 -4.77 -11.34
CA ILE A 148 -14.35 -5.30 -12.11
C ILE A 148 -14.35 -4.74 -13.54
N CYS A 149 -14.13 -3.43 -13.70
CA CYS A 149 -14.08 -2.78 -15.01
C CYS A 149 -12.93 -3.31 -15.88
N VAL A 150 -11.78 -3.57 -15.25
CA VAL A 150 -10.55 -4.01 -15.92
C VAL A 150 -10.40 -5.55 -15.87
N TYR A 151 -11.40 -6.29 -15.39
CA TYR A 151 -11.33 -7.74 -15.18
C TYR A 151 -10.89 -8.52 -16.43
N ARG A 152 -11.50 -8.23 -17.58
CA ARG A 152 -11.17 -8.89 -18.86
C ARG A 152 -9.72 -8.69 -19.29
N PRO A 153 -9.24 -7.45 -19.49
CA PRO A 153 -7.86 -7.22 -19.91
C PRO A 153 -6.83 -7.66 -18.86
N LEU A 154 -7.17 -7.61 -17.57
CA LEU A 154 -6.28 -8.06 -16.49
C LEU A 154 -6.11 -9.59 -16.50
N ASN A 155 -7.20 -10.33 -16.74
CA ASN A 155 -7.15 -11.79 -16.89
C ASN A 155 -6.34 -12.20 -18.13
N SER A 156 -6.56 -11.52 -19.27
CA SER A 156 -5.77 -11.74 -20.49
C SER A 156 -4.27 -11.54 -20.24
N MET A 157 -3.90 -10.48 -19.51
CA MET A 157 -2.50 -10.20 -19.16
C MET A 157 -1.87 -11.28 -18.26
N ILE A 158 -2.65 -11.89 -17.37
CA ILE A 158 -2.15 -12.92 -16.44
C ILE A 158 -1.91 -14.26 -17.14
N PHE A 159 -2.79 -14.64 -18.06
CA PHE A 159 -2.62 -15.88 -18.83
C PHE A 159 -1.48 -15.79 -19.82
N ASP A 160 -1.45 -14.72 -20.62
CA ASP A 160 -0.40 -14.51 -21.61
C ASP A 160 -0.26 -13.01 -21.92
N ALA A 161 0.81 -12.42 -21.39
CA ALA A 161 1.10 -11.01 -21.58
C ALA A 161 1.47 -10.66 -23.03
N GLU A 162 2.13 -11.56 -23.77
CA GLU A 162 2.49 -11.31 -25.17
C GLU A 162 1.26 -11.40 -26.07
N PHE A 163 0.43 -12.43 -25.89
CA PHE A 163 -0.84 -12.55 -26.59
C PHE A 163 -1.76 -11.36 -26.31
N ALA A 164 -1.84 -10.92 -25.05
CA ALA A 164 -2.62 -9.74 -24.68
C ALA A 164 -2.14 -8.47 -25.40
N GLN A 165 -0.81 -8.26 -25.53
CA GLN A 165 -0.26 -7.13 -26.29
C GLN A 165 -0.64 -7.21 -27.77
N VAL A 166 -0.57 -8.40 -28.39
CA VAL A 166 -0.97 -8.61 -29.78
C VAL A 166 -2.46 -8.36 -29.99
N CYS A 167 -3.30 -8.70 -29.00
CA CYS A 167 -4.74 -8.39 -29.01
C CYS A 167 -5.07 -6.92 -28.73
N GLY A 168 -4.07 -6.03 -28.64
CA GLY A 168 -4.27 -4.59 -28.44
C GLY A 168 -4.45 -4.16 -26.99
N VAL A 169 -4.21 -5.05 -26.02
CA VAL A 169 -4.27 -4.72 -24.60
C VAL A 169 -2.99 -3.98 -24.20
N ARG A 170 -3.16 -2.82 -23.54
CA ARG A 170 -2.04 -2.01 -23.02
C ARG A 170 -1.48 -2.60 -21.73
N VAL A 171 -0.69 -3.68 -21.85
CA VAL A 171 -0.10 -4.41 -20.71
C VAL A 171 0.70 -3.50 -19.77
N THR A 172 1.45 -2.54 -20.29
CA THR A 172 2.18 -1.57 -19.47
C THR A 172 1.25 -0.75 -18.58
N LEU A 173 0.13 -0.27 -19.12
CA LEU A 173 -0.85 0.51 -18.36
C LEU A 173 -1.48 -0.35 -17.25
N LEU A 174 -1.86 -1.59 -17.56
CA LEU A 174 -2.40 -2.53 -16.57
C LEU A 174 -1.40 -2.85 -15.46
N HIS A 175 -0.12 -2.94 -15.79
CA HIS A 175 0.93 -3.15 -14.81
C HIS A 175 1.00 -1.98 -13.82
N TYR A 176 1.10 -0.75 -14.32
CA TYR A 176 1.12 0.45 -13.49
C TYR A 176 -0.16 0.61 -12.67
N LEU A 177 -1.31 0.25 -13.24
CA LEU A 177 -2.59 0.23 -12.53
C LEU A 177 -2.55 -0.75 -11.36
N LEU A 178 -2.07 -1.98 -11.57
CA LEU A 178 -1.92 -2.97 -10.49
C LEU A 178 -0.95 -2.52 -9.40
N LEU A 179 0.19 -1.93 -9.80
CA LEU A 179 1.15 -1.34 -8.86
C LEU A 179 0.48 -0.28 -7.98
N LEU A 180 -0.26 0.65 -8.60
CA LEU A 180 -0.93 1.75 -7.92
C LEU A 180 -2.07 1.26 -7.01
N LEU A 181 -2.90 0.33 -7.47
CA LEU A 181 -3.98 -0.26 -6.65
C LEU A 181 -3.41 -0.98 -5.43
N THR A 182 -2.30 -1.70 -5.60
CA THR A 182 -1.61 -2.37 -4.48
C THR A 182 -1.05 -1.34 -3.49
N ALA A 183 -0.46 -0.26 -4.00
CA ALA A 183 0.04 0.84 -3.18
C ALA A 183 -1.06 1.45 -2.31
N VAL A 184 -2.20 1.79 -2.92
CA VAL A 184 -3.34 2.36 -2.21
C VAL A 184 -3.85 1.39 -1.15
N CYS A 185 -4.00 0.11 -1.49
CA CYS A 185 -4.45 -0.91 -0.54
C CYS A 185 -3.51 -1.06 0.66
N VAL A 186 -2.20 -1.12 0.43
CA VAL A 186 -1.22 -1.26 1.51
C VAL A 186 -1.24 -0.02 2.40
N VAL A 187 -1.28 1.19 1.82
CA VAL A 187 -1.32 2.42 2.62
C VAL A 187 -2.62 2.52 3.43
N CYS A 188 -3.77 2.20 2.83
CA CYS A 188 -5.05 2.13 3.54
C CYS A 188 -5.09 1.06 4.64
N SER A 189 -4.24 0.03 4.57
CA SER A 189 -4.13 -0.99 5.62
C SER A 189 -3.24 -0.59 6.79
N MET A 190 -2.36 0.40 6.59
CA MET A 190 -1.41 0.86 7.59
C MET A 190 -1.89 2.09 8.37
N GLN A 191 -2.86 2.83 7.84
CA GLN A 191 -3.49 3.99 8.48
C GLN A 191 -4.75 3.59 9.23
#